data_AF-A0A952PHF9-F1
#
_entry.id   AF-A0A952PHF9-F1
#
_cell.length_a   1.000
_cell.length_b   1.000
_cell.length_c   1.000
_cell.angle_alpha   90.00
_cell.angle_beta   90.00
_cell.angle_gamma   90.00
#
_symmetry.space_group_name_H-M   'P 1'
#
loop_
_entity.id
_entity.type
_entity.pdbx_description
1 polymer ?
#
loop_
_entity_poly.entity_id
_entity_poly.type
_entity_poly.pdbx_seq_one_letter_code
_entity_poly.pdbx_strand_id
1 'polypeptide(L)'
;MSILDDMVNGISKEVNKVQERGQEMFQSFNLSSQIKDLERKKSAKLVELGRLIVDKHHLKKEVTEDQIQERVNEVVGYEDQIGILKAELDTLKTANDQSAPASARSEAKAGFKPTPGFECPRCHAPAARDRKFCPACGETLGAAPKAADDGPVDVEAETVEDDPSSNAENN
;
A
#
# COMPACT_ATOMS: atom_id res chain seq x y z
N MET A 1 -41.73 -6.01 25.07
CA MET A 1 -40.38 -6.59 25.10
C MET A 1 -39.62 -6.09 23.87
N SER A 2 -39.09 -4.86 23.90
CA SER A 2 -38.37 -4.26 22.74
C SER A 2 -37.14 -3.44 23.15
N ILE A 3 -37.17 -2.83 24.34
CA ILE A 3 -36.10 -1.95 24.82
C ILE A 3 -34.83 -2.72 25.22
N LEU A 4 -34.99 -3.96 25.72
CA LEU A 4 -33.87 -4.83 26.09
C LEU A 4 -33.17 -5.40 24.85
N ASP A 5 -33.91 -5.75 23.79
CA ASP A 5 -33.32 -6.22 22.53
C ASP A 5 -32.57 -5.11 21.80
N ASP A 6 -33.09 -3.88 21.78
CA ASP A 6 -32.39 -2.74 21.17
C ASP A 6 -31.12 -2.37 21.95
N MET A 7 -31.12 -2.53 23.28
CA MET A 7 -29.95 -2.29 24.13
C MET A 7 -28.90 -3.39 23.97
N VAL A 8 -29.30 -4.67 23.90
CA VAL A 8 -28.40 -5.80 23.63
C VAL A 8 -27.81 -5.68 22.23
N ASN A 9 -28.61 -5.33 21.23
CA ASN A 9 -28.12 -5.11 19.86
C ASN A 9 -27.19 -3.89 19.74
N GLY A 10 -27.45 -2.82 20.49
CA GLY A 10 -26.57 -1.64 20.58
C GLY A 10 -25.22 -1.98 21.21
N ILE A 11 -25.24 -2.70 22.33
CA ILE A 11 -24.03 -3.18 23.02
C ILE A 11 -23.24 -4.14 22.12
N SER A 12 -23.90 -5.09 21.44
CA SER A 12 -23.23 -6.00 20.51
C SER A 12 -22.53 -5.27 19.36
N LYS A 13 -23.15 -4.22 18.79
CA LYS A 13 -22.53 -3.41 17.73
C LYS A 13 -21.33 -2.61 18.23
N GLU A 14 -21.41 -2.04 19.42
CA GLU A 14 -20.29 -1.30 20.01
C GLU A 14 -19.13 -2.22 20.41
N VAL A 15 -19.42 -3.39 20.99
CA VAL A 15 -18.40 -4.40 21.33
C VAL A 15 -17.69 -4.90 20.07
N ASN A 16 -18.43 -5.19 18.99
CA ASN A 16 -17.83 -5.59 17.71
C ASN A 16 -16.92 -4.48 17.14
N LYS A 17 -17.35 -3.22 17.18
CA LYS A 17 -16.55 -2.08 16.70
C LYS A 17 -15.28 -1.85 17.54
N VAL A 18 -15.34 -2.06 18.85
CA VAL A 18 -14.18 -1.97 19.73
C VAL A 18 -13.23 -3.15 19.49
N GLN A 19 -13.77 -4.35 19.28
CA GLN A 19 -13.00 -5.55 18.96
C GLN A 19 -12.26 -5.42 17.62
N GLU A 20 -12.93 -4.97 16.56
CA GLU A 20 -12.33 -4.72 15.25
C GLU A 20 -11.20 -3.69 15.33
N ARG A 21 -11.44 -2.55 16.00
CA ARG A 21 -10.39 -1.54 16.23
C ARG A 21 -9.22 -2.07 17.04
N GLY A 22 -9.48 -2.90 18.04
CA GLY A 22 -8.42 -3.56 18.83
C GLY A 22 -7.57 -4.49 17.98
N GLN A 23 -8.20 -5.28 17.11
CA GLN A 23 -7.53 -6.19 16.19
C GLN A 23 -6.68 -5.45 15.14
N GLU A 24 -7.20 -4.37 14.56
CA GLU A 24 -6.49 -3.53 13.59
C GLU A 24 -5.30 -2.80 14.24
N MET A 25 -5.49 -2.26 15.45
CA MET A 25 -4.42 -1.61 16.19
C MET A 25 -3.30 -2.62 16.53
N PHE A 26 -3.67 -3.85 16.91
CA PHE A 26 -2.72 -4.93 17.13
C PHE A 26 -1.94 -5.31 15.87
N GLN A 27 -2.62 -5.38 14.71
CA GLN A 27 -1.96 -5.61 13.42
C GLN A 27 -0.97 -4.49 13.08
N SER A 28 -1.36 -3.22 13.25
CA SER A 28 -0.46 -2.08 13.00
C SER A 28 0.78 -2.10 13.90
N PHE A 29 0.61 -2.49 15.17
CA PHE A 29 1.72 -2.64 16.11
C PHE A 29 2.65 -3.78 15.71
N ASN A 30 2.10 -4.93 15.31
CA ASN A 30 2.87 -6.08 14.85
C ASN A 30 3.70 -5.73 13.60
N LEU A 31 3.08 -5.12 12.59
CA LEU A 31 3.78 -4.65 11.38
C LEU A 31 4.88 -3.63 11.74
N SER A 32 4.61 -2.68 12.64
CA SER A 32 5.62 -1.72 13.09
C SER A 32 6.81 -2.39 13.79
N SER A 33 6.55 -3.43 14.59
CA SER A 33 7.62 -4.22 15.21
C SER A 33 8.45 -4.97 14.17
N GLN A 34 7.80 -5.62 13.20
CA GLN A 34 8.48 -6.35 12.13
C GLN A 34 9.35 -5.43 11.27
N ILE A 35 8.85 -4.23 10.92
CA ILE A 35 9.63 -3.21 10.21
C ILE A 35 10.90 -2.86 10.98
N LYS A 36 10.80 -2.61 12.29
CA LYS A 36 11.98 -2.27 13.13
C LYS A 36 12.98 -3.41 13.18
N ASP A 37 12.53 -4.65 13.26
CA ASP A 37 13.41 -5.81 13.28
C ASP A 37 14.11 -6.03 11.93
N LEU A 38 13.42 -5.80 10.82
CA LEU A 38 14.04 -5.82 9.48
C LEU A 38 15.01 -4.66 9.29
N GLU A 39 14.70 -3.45 9.78
CA GLU A 39 15.62 -2.30 9.72
C GLU A 39 16.91 -2.57 10.50
N ARG A 40 16.83 -3.26 11.64
CA ARG A 40 18.01 -3.72 12.39
C ARG A 40 18.83 -4.75 11.62
N LYS A 41 18.18 -5.74 10.98
CA LYS A 41 18.83 -6.74 10.13
C LYS A 41 19.52 -6.09 8.92
N LYS A 42 18.84 -5.17 8.24
CA LYS A 42 19.42 -4.37 7.16
C LYS A 42 20.68 -3.63 7.62
N SER A 43 20.59 -2.95 8.76
CA SER A 43 21.70 -2.19 9.32
C SER A 43 22.90 -3.08 9.63
N ALA A 44 22.69 -4.28 10.17
CA ALA A 44 23.75 -5.25 10.39
C ALA A 44 24.42 -5.68 9.08
N LYS A 45 23.65 -5.92 8.01
CA LYS A 45 24.18 -6.29 6.70
C LYS A 45 24.92 -5.17 5.99
N LEU A 46 24.48 -3.93 6.14
CA LEU A 46 25.23 -2.77 5.65
C LEU A 46 26.60 -2.64 6.32
N VAL A 47 26.70 -2.96 7.62
CA VAL A 47 27.99 -2.99 8.33
C VAL A 47 28.87 -4.13 7.82
N GLU A 48 28.32 -5.33 7.58
CA GLU A 48 29.06 -6.45 6.98
C GLU A 48 29.59 -6.10 5.58
N LEU A 49 28.75 -5.51 4.73
CA LEU A 49 29.13 -5.04 3.40
C LEU A 49 30.24 -3.99 3.48
N GLY A 50 30.10 -2.99 4.36
CA GLY A 50 31.13 -1.98 4.59
C GLY A 50 32.47 -2.57 5.02
N ARG A 51 32.45 -3.61 5.87
CA ARG A 51 33.67 -4.35 6.26
C ARG A 51 34.32 -5.04 5.07
N LEU A 52 33.55 -5.71 4.21
CA LEU A 52 34.10 -6.35 3.00
C LEU A 52 34.77 -5.34 2.06
N ILE A 53 34.15 -4.16 1.88
CA ILE A 53 34.71 -3.08 1.06
C ILE A 53 36.03 -2.57 1.66
N VAL A 54 36.07 -2.33 2.98
CA VAL A 54 37.30 -1.90 3.66
C VAL A 54 38.38 -2.97 3.56
N ASP A 55 38.04 -4.25 3.76
CA ASP A 55 38.97 -5.37 3.66
C ASP A 55 39.58 -5.46 2.25
N LYS A 56 38.78 -5.27 1.20
CA LYS A 56 39.21 -5.26 -0.19
C LYS A 56 40.15 -4.09 -0.51
N HIS A 57 39.78 -2.86 -0.12
CA HIS A 57 40.47 -1.65 -0.58
C HIS A 57 41.58 -1.16 0.35
N HIS A 58 41.42 -1.33 1.65
CA HIS A 58 42.38 -0.85 2.64
C HIS A 58 43.35 -1.94 3.08
N LEU A 59 42.82 -3.13 3.41
CA LEU A 59 43.64 -4.25 3.89
C LEU A 59 44.17 -5.14 2.77
N LYS A 60 43.75 -4.89 1.51
CA LYS A 60 44.11 -5.66 0.31
C LYS A 60 43.88 -7.17 0.47
N LYS A 61 42.86 -7.56 1.24
CA LYS A 61 42.44 -8.96 1.32
C LYS A 61 41.74 -9.36 0.03
N GLU A 62 41.86 -10.62 -0.34
CA GLU A 62 41.08 -11.20 -1.43
C GLU A 62 39.62 -11.31 -1.03
N VAL A 63 38.84 -10.32 -1.43
CA VAL A 63 37.37 -10.30 -1.35
C VAL A 63 36.86 -10.34 -2.78
N THR A 64 36.08 -11.36 -3.11
CA THR A 64 35.52 -11.53 -4.45
C THR A 64 34.33 -10.59 -4.67
N GLU A 65 34.05 -10.27 -5.93
CA GLU A 65 32.88 -9.46 -6.27
C GLU A 65 31.57 -10.18 -5.90
N ASP A 66 31.57 -11.52 -6.00
CA ASP A 66 30.41 -12.34 -5.63
C ASP A 66 30.03 -12.19 -4.14
N GLN A 67 31.02 -12.07 -3.24
CA GLN A 67 30.79 -11.86 -1.81
C GLN A 67 30.16 -10.49 -1.53
N ILE A 68 30.55 -9.47 -2.30
CA ILE A 68 29.98 -8.12 -2.21
C ILE A 68 28.55 -8.15 -2.75
N GLN A 69 28.35 -8.75 -3.93
CA GLN A 69 27.06 -8.83 -4.59
C GLN A 69 26.03 -9.61 -3.75
N GLU A 70 26.45 -10.69 -3.07
CA GLU A 70 25.58 -11.44 -2.15
C GLU A 70 25.05 -10.53 -1.03
N ARG A 71 25.94 -9.76 -0.38
CA ARG A 71 25.54 -8.83 0.69
C ARG A 71 24.70 -7.66 0.18
N VAL A 72 24.96 -7.17 -1.03
CA VAL A 72 24.10 -6.17 -1.69
C VAL A 72 22.70 -6.74 -1.90
N ASN A 73 22.57 -7.95 -2.43
CA ASN A 73 21.28 -8.59 -2.67
C ASN A 73 20.51 -8.82 -1.36
N GLU A 74 21.19 -9.20 -0.28
CA GLU A 74 20.57 -9.31 1.05
C GLU A 74 20.03 -7.96 1.55
N VAL A 75 20.81 -6.88 1.40
CA VAL A 75 20.37 -5.53 1.80
C VAL A 75 19.15 -5.10 1.00
N VAL A 76 19.18 -5.25 -0.33
CA VAL A 76 18.04 -4.93 -1.22
C VAL A 76 16.82 -5.76 -0.83
N GLY A 77 16.98 -7.06 -0.58
CA GLY A 77 15.87 -7.92 -0.13
C GLY A 77 15.23 -7.47 1.19
N TYR A 78 16.02 -6.94 2.13
CA TYR A 78 15.46 -6.32 3.34
C TYR A 78 14.76 -5.00 3.05
N GLU A 79 15.26 -4.18 2.13
CA GLU A 79 14.62 -2.92 1.71
C GLU A 79 13.26 -3.17 1.06
N ASP A 80 13.17 -4.14 0.16
CA ASP A 80 11.91 -4.54 -0.48
C ASP A 80 10.87 -4.97 0.56
N GLN A 81 11.27 -5.83 1.51
CA GLN A 81 10.36 -6.30 2.58
C GLN A 81 9.92 -5.14 3.49
N ILE A 82 10.83 -4.24 3.86
CA ILE A 82 10.48 -3.05 4.64
C ILE A 82 9.52 -2.16 3.86
N GLY A 83 9.73 -1.97 2.57
CA GLY A 83 8.86 -1.19 1.68
C GLY A 83 7.45 -1.76 1.66
N ILE A 84 7.31 -3.06 1.43
CA ILE A 84 6.03 -3.79 1.43
C ILE A 84 5.29 -3.59 2.76
N LEU A 85 5.94 -3.87 3.88
CA LEU A 85 5.30 -3.78 5.20
C LEU A 85 4.95 -2.34 5.57
N LYS A 86 5.75 -1.35 5.14
CA LYS A 86 5.43 0.08 5.31
C LYS A 86 4.19 0.45 4.51
N ALA A 87 4.09 0.00 3.26
CA ALA A 87 2.91 0.23 2.43
C ALA A 87 1.66 -0.43 3.05
N GLU A 88 1.76 -1.67 3.55
CA GLU A 88 0.66 -2.33 4.26
C GLU A 88 0.25 -1.54 5.52
N LEU A 89 1.21 -1.09 6.31
CA LEU A 89 0.96 -0.30 7.51
C LEU A 89 0.29 1.05 7.18
N ASP A 90 0.68 1.68 6.09
CA ASP A 90 0.04 2.92 5.62
C ASP A 90 -1.39 2.67 5.13
N THR A 91 -1.65 1.57 4.41
CA THR A 91 -3.03 1.21 4.03
C THR A 91 -3.92 1.00 5.25
N LEU A 92 -3.43 0.31 6.29
CA LEU A 92 -4.19 0.11 7.53
C LEU A 92 -4.48 1.44 8.26
N LYS A 93 -3.50 2.35 8.30
CA LYS A 93 -3.69 3.67 8.89
C LYS A 93 -4.70 4.50 8.10
N THR A 94 -4.57 4.58 6.78
CA THR A 94 -5.48 5.35 5.92
C THR A 94 -6.89 4.79 5.94
N ALA A 95 -7.07 3.47 5.98
CA ALA A 95 -8.38 2.83 6.08
C ALA A 95 -9.17 3.24 7.34
N ASN A 96 -8.46 3.62 8.41
CA ASN A 96 -9.02 3.97 9.72
C ASN A 96 -8.99 5.48 10.02
N ASP A 97 -8.30 6.27 9.21
CA ASP A 97 -8.26 7.71 9.38
C ASP A 97 -9.62 8.32 9.02
N GLN A 98 -10.38 8.73 10.04
CA GLN A 98 -11.70 9.36 9.87
C GLN A 98 -11.62 10.73 9.20
N SER A 99 -10.43 11.32 9.08
CA SER A 99 -10.18 12.57 8.37
C SER A 99 -9.77 12.38 6.90
N ALA A 100 -9.36 11.17 6.51
CA ALA A 100 -9.01 10.88 5.12
C ALA A 100 -10.25 10.94 4.20
N PRO A 101 -10.12 11.32 2.91
CA PRO A 101 -11.25 11.32 1.99
C PRO A 101 -11.86 9.92 1.84
N ALA A 102 -13.18 9.85 1.62
CA ALA A 102 -13.92 8.59 1.55
C ALA A 102 -13.41 7.67 0.43
N SER A 103 -12.92 8.23 -0.68
CA SER A 103 -12.24 7.52 -1.77
C SER A 103 -10.98 6.81 -1.27
N ALA A 104 -10.07 7.53 -0.62
CA ALA A 104 -8.83 6.97 -0.09
C ALA A 104 -9.07 5.87 0.96
N ARG A 105 -10.07 6.05 1.83
CA ARG A 105 -10.48 5.00 2.79
C ARG A 105 -11.02 3.76 2.08
N SER A 106 -11.82 3.94 1.03
CA SER A 106 -12.39 2.84 0.25
C SER A 106 -11.30 2.08 -0.51
N GLU A 107 -10.33 2.79 -1.08
CA GLU A 107 -9.18 2.20 -1.77
C GLU A 107 -8.26 1.42 -0.82
N ALA A 108 -8.00 1.95 0.37
CA ALA A 108 -7.24 1.26 1.40
C ALA A 108 -7.93 -0.04 1.87
N LYS A 109 -9.26 -0.01 1.99
CA LYS A 109 -10.07 -1.20 2.31
C LYS A 109 -10.18 -2.20 1.15
N ALA A 110 -9.94 -1.77 -0.09
CA ALA A 110 -9.95 -2.63 -1.27
C ALA A 110 -8.72 -3.56 -1.38
N GLY A 111 -7.86 -3.61 -0.36
CA GLY A 111 -6.84 -4.66 -0.21
C GLY A 111 -5.69 -4.57 -1.22
N PHE A 112 -5.08 -3.39 -1.37
CA PHE A 112 -3.84 -3.25 -2.13
C PHE A 112 -2.73 -4.11 -1.51
N LYS A 113 -2.23 -5.09 -2.27
CA LYS A 113 -1.09 -5.92 -1.89
C LYS A 113 0.06 -5.64 -2.86
N PRO A 114 1.12 -4.92 -2.45
CA PRO A 114 2.26 -4.67 -3.32
C PRO A 114 2.93 -5.99 -3.71
N THR A 115 3.40 -6.07 -4.95
CA THR A 115 4.13 -7.24 -5.46
C THR A 115 5.60 -7.13 -5.03
N PRO A 116 6.19 -8.18 -4.43
CA PRO A 116 7.62 -8.16 -4.09
C PRO A 116 8.51 -7.87 -5.31
N GLY A 117 9.44 -6.94 -5.16
CA GLY A 117 10.38 -6.55 -6.22
C GLY A 117 9.74 -5.79 -7.38
N PHE A 118 8.58 -5.15 -7.19
CA PHE A 118 7.99 -4.25 -8.18
C PHE A 118 7.72 -2.89 -7.55
N GLU A 119 8.40 -1.88 -8.08
CA GLU A 119 8.28 -0.49 -7.66
C GLU A 119 7.69 0.36 -8.78
N CYS A 120 7.02 1.44 -8.38
CA CYS A 120 6.56 2.44 -9.33
C CYS A 120 7.76 3.11 -10.01
N PRO A 121 7.82 3.20 -11.35
CA PRO A 121 8.94 3.82 -12.06
C PRO A 121 9.05 5.33 -11.83
N ARG A 122 8.00 5.98 -11.32
CA ARG A 122 7.98 7.43 -11.09
C ARG A 122 8.31 7.84 -9.66
N CYS A 123 7.79 7.11 -8.67
CA CYS A 123 7.97 7.48 -7.25
C CYS A 123 8.74 6.45 -6.43
N HIS A 124 9.13 5.33 -7.04
CA HIS A 124 9.80 4.21 -6.37
C HIS A 124 9.04 3.62 -5.18
N ALA A 125 7.75 3.95 -5.05
CA ALA A 125 6.90 3.34 -4.04
C ALA A 125 6.59 1.88 -4.42
N PRO A 126 6.42 0.98 -3.44
CA PRO A 126 5.99 -0.39 -3.68
C PRO A 126 4.70 -0.42 -4.49
N ALA A 127 4.72 -1.13 -5.60
CA ALA A 127 3.65 -1.19 -6.57
C ALA A 127 3.12 -2.63 -6.71
N ALA A 128 1.93 -2.79 -7.26
CA ALA A 128 1.39 -4.11 -7.57
C ALA A 128 1.28 -4.27 -9.09
N ARG A 129 1.81 -5.36 -9.65
CA ARG A 129 1.85 -5.58 -11.11
C ARG A 129 0.48 -5.74 -11.74
N ASP A 130 -0.50 -6.13 -10.93
CA ASP A 130 -1.91 -6.31 -11.27
C ASP A 130 -2.71 -5.01 -11.30
N ARG A 131 -2.15 -3.90 -10.79
CA ARG A 131 -2.83 -2.60 -10.73
C ARG A 131 -2.41 -1.73 -11.92
N LYS A 132 -3.39 -1.01 -12.48
CA LYS A 132 -3.16 -0.07 -13.60
C LYS A 132 -2.48 1.23 -13.16
N PHE A 133 -2.65 1.65 -11.91
CA PHE A 133 -2.18 2.93 -11.38
C PHE A 133 -1.46 2.76 -10.04
N CYS A 134 -0.45 3.57 -9.79
CA CYS A 134 0.29 3.65 -8.54
C CYS A 134 -0.56 4.37 -7.49
N PRO A 135 -0.83 3.76 -6.32
CA PRO A 135 -1.63 4.40 -5.28
C PRO A 135 -0.92 5.59 -4.61
N ALA A 136 0.41 5.69 -4.71
CA ALA A 136 1.18 6.75 -4.09
C ALA A 136 1.28 8.02 -4.94
N CYS A 137 1.30 7.90 -6.28
CA CYS A 137 1.53 9.04 -7.18
C CYS A 137 0.59 9.13 -8.39
N GLY A 138 -0.31 8.15 -8.56
CA GLY A 138 -1.24 8.11 -9.69
C GLY A 138 -0.65 7.65 -11.02
N GLU A 139 0.65 7.34 -11.10
CA GLU A 139 1.31 6.93 -12.35
C GLU A 139 0.79 5.59 -12.87
N THR A 140 0.67 5.43 -14.19
CA THR A 140 0.27 4.18 -14.82
C THR A 140 1.36 3.10 -14.69
N LEU A 141 1.03 1.95 -14.11
CA LEU A 141 1.93 0.81 -13.86
C LEU A 141 1.92 -0.25 -14.98
N GLY A 142 1.31 0.08 -16.12
CA GLY A 142 1.13 -0.83 -17.25
C GLY A 142 1.44 -0.16 -18.59
N ALA A 143 2.72 0.01 -18.91
CA ALA A 143 3.16 0.17 -20.28
C ALA A 143 4.39 -0.72 -20.51
N ALA A 144 4.16 -1.92 -21.05
CA ALA A 144 5.16 -2.46 -21.97
C ALA A 144 5.34 -1.39 -23.08
N PRO A 145 6.57 -1.07 -23.53
CA PRO A 145 6.76 -0.08 -24.57
C PRO A 145 6.16 -0.63 -25.87
N LYS A 146 4.93 -0.24 -26.17
CA LYS A 146 4.38 -0.32 -27.52
C LYS A 146 4.44 1.09 -28.10
N ALA A 147 5.30 1.21 -29.09
CA ALA A 147 5.34 2.32 -30.02
C ALA A 147 3.93 2.62 -30.56
N ALA A 148 3.65 3.93 -30.69
CA ALA A 148 2.71 4.57 -31.59
C ALA A 148 1.32 3.93 -31.77
N ASP A 149 0.27 4.63 -31.32
CA ASP A 149 -0.75 5.20 -32.22
C ASP A 149 -1.74 6.06 -31.41
N ASP A 150 -2.06 7.23 -31.96
CA ASP A 150 -2.96 8.26 -31.45
C ASP A 150 -4.42 7.79 -31.32
N GLY A 151 -5.09 8.19 -30.24
CA GLY A 151 -6.55 8.10 -30.16
C GLY A 151 -7.12 8.66 -28.85
N PRO A 152 -7.79 9.83 -28.85
CA PRO A 152 -8.54 10.29 -27.69
C PRO A 152 -9.81 9.45 -27.52
N VAL A 153 -10.02 8.86 -26.35
CA VAL A 153 -11.30 8.25 -25.98
C VAL A 153 -12.16 9.32 -25.32
N ASP A 154 -13.18 9.75 -26.06
CA ASP A 154 -14.28 10.61 -25.62
C ASP A 154 -14.94 10.08 -24.36
N VAL A 155 -15.15 10.98 -23.41
CA VAL A 155 -15.95 10.77 -22.20
C VAL A 155 -17.39 11.09 -22.60
N GLU A 156 -18.16 10.08 -23.01
CA GLU A 156 -19.62 10.23 -23.10
C GLU A 156 -20.21 10.17 -21.69
N ALA A 157 -20.50 11.35 -21.17
CA ALA A 157 -21.37 11.54 -20.03
C ALA A 157 -22.80 11.19 -20.45
N GLU A 158 -23.35 10.08 -19.93
CA GLU A 158 -24.79 9.85 -20.01
C GLU A 158 -25.51 10.96 -19.25
N THR A 159 -26.18 11.80 -20.02
CA THR A 159 -27.06 12.87 -19.60
C THR A 159 -28.27 12.31 -18.86
N VAL A 160 -28.54 12.93 -17.73
CA VAL A 160 -29.78 12.86 -16.96
C VAL A 160 -30.94 13.26 -17.88
N GLU A 161 -31.88 12.36 -18.14
CA GLU A 161 -33.17 12.75 -18.71
C GLU A 161 -34.03 13.34 -17.59
N ASP A 162 -34.16 14.67 -17.63
CA ASP A 162 -35.17 15.46 -16.94
C ASP A 162 -36.58 14.97 -17.31
N ASP A 163 -37.33 14.46 -16.33
CA ASP A 163 -38.78 14.28 -16.41
C ASP A 163 -39.44 15.47 -15.70
N PRO A 164 -39.98 16.48 -16.43
CA PRO A 164 -40.59 17.64 -15.80
C PRO A 164 -42.01 17.32 -15.34
N SER A 165 -42.18 17.50 -14.03
CA SER A 165 -43.42 17.51 -13.28
C SER A 165 -44.55 18.37 -13.90
N SER A 166 -45.77 17.85 -13.73
CA SER A 166 -47.01 18.58 -13.32
C SER A 166 -48.04 19.05 -14.37
N ASN A 167 -49.27 18.57 -14.12
CA ASN A 167 -50.60 19.21 -14.19
C ASN A 167 -51.07 19.97 -15.45
N ALA A 168 -52.22 19.54 -15.99
CA ALA A 168 -53.36 20.43 -16.23
C ALA A 168 -54.69 19.65 -16.45
N GLU A 169 -55.73 20.15 -15.79
CA GLU A 169 -57.13 19.76 -15.83
C GLU A 169 -57.87 20.22 -17.12
N ASN A 170 -59.11 19.73 -17.28
CA ASN A 170 -60.23 20.22 -18.13
C ASN A 170 -60.31 19.74 -19.58
N ASN A 171 -61.25 18.86 -19.91
CA ASN A 171 -62.66 19.19 -20.23
C ASN A 171 -63.45 17.90 -20.53
#